data_AF-A0AAW1UYX2-F1
#
_entry.id   AF-A0AAW1UYX2-F1
#
_cell.length_a   1.000
_cell.length_b   1.000
_cell.length_c   1.000
_cell.angle_alpha   90.00
_cell.angle_beta   90.00
_cell.angle_gamma   90.00
#
_symmetry.space_group_name_H-M   'P 1'
#
loop_
_entity.id
_entity.type
_entity.pdbx_description
1 polymer ?
#
loop_
_entity_poly.entity_id
_entity_poly.type
_entity_poly.pdbx_seq_one_letter_code
_entity_poly.pdbx_strand_id
1 'polypeptide(L)'
;MTIIKEENKEIKQKVDELEQVAKLESLRFYAVQESGKKDLKKIVGNIVTSKLEVEHVIIRECYRIGKNSGSKPRVVMVKFENQESLQQEKTKKLEDCYQRESYKK
;
A
#
# COMPACT_ATOMS: atom_id res chain seq x y z
N MET A 1 8.54 -5.49 -40.00
CA MET A 1 7.66 -6.06 -38.95
C MET A 1 8.39 -6.40 -37.65
N THR A 2 9.73 -6.46 -37.63
CA THR A 2 10.53 -6.81 -36.44
C THR A 2 10.65 -5.64 -35.45
N ILE A 3 10.89 -4.43 -35.96
CA ILE A 3 11.04 -3.20 -35.16
C ILE A 3 9.81 -2.95 -34.27
N ILE A 4 8.59 -3.06 -34.82
CA ILE A 4 7.34 -2.90 -34.06
C ILE A 4 7.20 -3.95 -32.94
N LYS A 5 7.74 -5.16 -33.12
CA LYS A 5 7.72 -6.20 -32.07
C LYS A 5 8.72 -5.90 -30.96
N GLU A 6 9.90 -5.39 -31.30
CA GLU A 6 10.90 -4.91 -30.34
C GLU A 6 10.35 -3.74 -29.51
N GLU A 7 9.78 -2.73 -30.16
CA GLU A 7 9.19 -1.55 -29.51
C GLU A 7 8.04 -1.94 -28.56
N ASN A 8 7.15 -2.83 -29.01
CA ASN A 8 6.07 -3.34 -28.15
C ASN A 8 6.59 -4.12 -26.94
N LYS A 9 7.71 -4.85 -27.09
CA LYS A 9 8.34 -5.57 -25.97
C LYS A 9 8.95 -4.59 -24.96
N GLU A 10 9.63 -3.55 -25.45
CA GLU A 10 10.18 -2.49 -24.61
C GLU A 10 9.10 -1.72 -23.86
N ILE A 11 8.00 -1.37 -24.54
CA ILE A 11 6.86 -0.69 -23.92
C ILE A 11 6.28 -1.58 -22.82
N LYS A 12 6.10 -2.88 -23.07
CA LYS A 12 5.57 -3.80 -22.05
C LYS A 12 6.48 -3.87 -20.82
N GLN A 13 7.79 -3.94 -21.02
CA GLN A 13 8.76 -3.94 -19.90
C GLN A 13 8.68 -2.64 -19.10
N LYS A 14 8.66 -1.47 -19.77
CA LYS A 14 8.52 -0.17 -19.12
C LYS A 14 7.20 -0.05 -18.35
N VAL A 15 6.11 -0.60 -18.88
CA VAL A 15 4.81 -0.63 -18.18
C VAL A 15 4.88 -1.53 -16.95
N ASP A 16 5.46 -2.73 -17.05
CA ASP A 16 5.61 -3.65 -15.92
C ASP A 16 6.48 -3.03 -14.81
N GLU A 17 7.56 -2.34 -15.16
CA GLU A 17 8.42 -1.61 -14.22
C GLU A 17 7.67 -0.47 -13.52
N LEU A 18 6.95 0.37 -14.28
CA LEU A 18 6.14 1.46 -13.71
C LEU A 18 5.03 0.92 -12.79
N GLU A 19 4.40 -0.19 -13.15
CA GLU A 19 3.43 -0.85 -12.28
C GLU A 19 4.05 -1.38 -10.99
N GLN A 20 5.27 -1.94 -11.05
CA GLN A 20 5.98 -2.41 -9.86
C GLN A 20 6.34 -1.24 -8.94
N VAL A 21 6.88 -0.15 -9.49
CA VAL A 21 7.20 1.06 -8.72
C VAL A 21 5.93 1.62 -8.07
N ALA A 22 4.84 1.78 -8.84
CA ALA A 22 3.56 2.25 -8.30
C ALA A 22 2.99 1.31 -7.20
N LYS A 23 3.24 0.00 -7.29
CA LYS A 23 2.86 -0.97 -6.25
C LYS A 23 3.72 -0.83 -5.00
N LEU A 24 5.04 -0.57 -5.13
CA LEU A 24 5.93 -0.33 -3.99
C LEU A 24 5.57 0.95 -3.24
N GLU A 25 5.05 1.95 -3.95
CA GLU A 25 4.64 3.23 -3.37
C GLU A 25 3.26 3.24 -2.71
N SER A 26 2.54 2.12 -2.73
CA SER A 26 1.19 2.01 -2.20
C SER A 26 1.04 0.89 -1.18
N LEU A 27 0.33 1.18 -0.09
CA LEU A 27 -0.09 0.17 0.88
C LEU A 27 -1.48 -0.35 0.55
N ARG A 28 -1.66 -1.66 0.77
CA ARG A 28 -2.94 -2.35 0.59
C ARG A 28 -3.52 -2.71 1.95
N PHE A 29 -4.70 -2.19 2.24
CA PHE A 29 -5.46 -2.56 3.43
C PHE A 29 -6.59 -3.50 3.03
N TYR A 30 -6.58 -4.69 3.61
CA TYR A 30 -7.61 -5.70 3.44
C TYR A 30 -8.65 -5.59 4.56
N ALA A 31 -9.85 -6.12 4.32
CA ALA A 31 -10.93 -6.20 5.31
C ALA A 31 -11.39 -4.87 5.93
N VAL A 32 -11.06 -3.73 5.32
CA VAL A 32 -11.63 -2.44 5.74
C VAL A 32 -13.11 -2.42 5.35
N GLN A 33 -14.01 -2.21 6.30
CA GLN A 33 -15.46 -2.20 6.04
C GLN A 33 -15.84 -1.19 4.94
N GLU A 34 -16.72 -1.55 4.00
CA GLU A 34 -17.16 -0.65 2.92
C GLU A 34 -17.80 0.61 3.50
N SER A 35 -17.39 1.77 2.99
CA SER A 35 -17.82 3.09 3.45
C SER A 35 -17.74 4.10 2.32
N GLY A 36 -18.34 5.27 2.51
CA GLY A 36 -18.23 6.37 1.56
C GLY A 36 -16.79 6.87 1.39
N LYS A 37 -16.48 7.52 0.26
CA LYS A 37 -15.13 8.04 -0.04
C LYS A 37 -14.59 9.00 1.04
N LYS A 38 -15.46 9.84 1.63
CA LYS A 38 -15.06 10.81 2.67
C LYS A 38 -14.62 10.12 3.96
N ASP A 39 -15.26 9.00 4.30
CA ASP A 39 -14.97 8.27 5.54
C ASP A 39 -13.73 7.38 5.40
N LEU A 40 -13.38 6.99 4.18
CA LEU A 40 -12.29 6.06 3.91
C LEU A 40 -10.93 6.58 4.39
N LYS A 41 -10.59 7.85 4.09
CA LYS A 41 -9.34 8.46 4.56
C LYS A 41 -9.26 8.49 6.08
N LYS A 42 -10.38 8.82 6.75
CA LYS A 42 -10.46 8.87 8.22
C LYS A 42 -10.29 7.48 8.84
N ILE A 43 -10.95 6.46 8.29
CA ILE A 43 -10.84 5.08 8.75
C ILE A 43 -9.40 4.58 8.62
N VAL A 44 -8.77 4.78 7.46
CA VAL A 44 -7.39 4.38 7.22
C VAL A 44 -6.44 5.13 8.16
N GLY A 45 -6.59 6.46 8.30
CA GLY A 45 -5.77 7.25 9.21
C GLY A 45 -5.87 6.72 10.65
N ASN A 46 -7.08 6.44 11.12
CA ASN A 46 -7.29 5.86 12.44
C ASN A 46 -6.63 4.48 12.58
N ILE A 47 -6.69 3.61 11.56
CA ILE A 47 -6.01 2.31 11.59
C ILE A 47 -4.50 2.50 11.69
N VAL A 48 -3.92 3.40 10.90
CA VAL A 48 -2.48 3.66 10.90
C VAL A 48 -2.03 4.20 12.26
N THR A 49 -2.70 5.21 12.81
CA THR A 49 -2.33 5.77 14.11
C THR A 49 -2.58 4.79 15.26
N SER A 50 -3.70 4.06 15.27
CA SER A 50 -4.04 3.18 16.40
C SER A 50 -3.36 1.81 16.39
N LYS A 51 -3.06 1.25 15.20
CA LYS A 51 -2.48 -0.10 15.08
C LYS A 51 -1.01 -0.07 14.69
N LEU A 52 -0.60 0.92 13.90
CA LEU A 52 0.78 1.06 13.48
C LEU A 52 1.54 2.09 14.32
N GLU A 53 0.88 2.83 15.21
CA GLU A 53 1.47 3.84 16.10
C GLU A 53 2.30 4.89 15.34
N VAL A 54 1.98 5.11 14.06
CA VAL A 54 2.64 6.12 13.24
C VAL A 54 1.89 7.42 13.41
N GLU A 55 2.57 8.42 13.95
CA GLU A 55 2.05 9.78 14.11
C GLU A 55 2.30 10.63 12.86
N HIS A 56 1.55 11.72 12.71
CA HIS A 56 1.72 12.70 11.63
C HIS A 56 1.66 12.15 10.19
N VAL A 57 0.85 11.12 9.95
CA VAL A 57 0.71 10.51 8.63
C VAL A 57 -0.21 11.32 7.72
N ILE A 58 0.31 11.72 6.56
CA ILE A 58 -0.45 12.43 5.53
C ILE A 58 -0.81 11.47 4.39
N ILE A 59 -2.11 11.24 4.21
CA ILE A 59 -2.65 10.38 3.14
C ILE A 59 -2.90 11.21 1.88
N ARG A 60 -2.03 11.04 0.88
CA ARG A 60 -2.14 11.66 -0.45
C ARG A 60 -3.36 11.09 -1.20
N GLU A 61 -3.34 9.78 -1.46
CA GLU A 61 -4.40 9.08 -2.18
C GLU A 61 -4.98 7.92 -1.36
N CYS A 62 -6.29 7.72 -1.46
CA CYS A 62 -6.98 6.63 -0.79
C CYS A 62 -8.22 6.23 -1.59
N TYR A 63 -8.26 4.99 -2.08
CA TYR A 63 -9.37 4.50 -2.89
C TYR A 63 -9.52 2.98 -2.81
N ARG A 64 -10.69 2.48 -3.19
CA ARG A 64 -11.00 1.05 -3.26
C ARG A 64 -10.60 0.51 -4.63
N ILE A 65 -10.04 -0.69 -4.67
CA ILE A 65 -9.74 -1.43 -5.90
C ILE A 65 -10.46 -2.78 -5.95
N GLY A 66 -10.71 -3.26 -7.16
CA GLY A 66 -11.40 -4.53 -7.41
C GLY A 66 -12.91 -4.39 -7.58
N LYS A 67 -13.54 -5.48 -8.03
CA LYS A 67 -14.97 -5.53 -8.31
C LYS A 67 -15.76 -5.56 -7.00
N ASN A 68 -16.81 -4.75 -6.91
CA ASN A 68 -17.73 -4.83 -5.78
C ASN A 68 -18.60 -6.09 -5.95
N SER A 69 -18.24 -7.18 -5.26
CA SER A 69 -18.97 -8.43 -5.30
C SER A 69 -19.98 -8.58 -4.16
N GLY A 70 -20.09 -7.60 -3.25
CA GLY A 70 -20.99 -7.63 -2.08
C GLY A 70 -20.62 -8.63 -0.98
N SER A 71 -19.86 -9.68 -1.30
CA SER A 71 -19.47 -10.75 -0.37
C SER A 71 -18.24 -10.44 0.48
N LYS A 72 -17.35 -9.57 0.01
CA LYS A 72 -16.12 -9.17 0.71
C LYS A 72 -15.85 -7.68 0.51
N PRO A 73 -15.37 -6.96 1.54
CA PRO A 73 -14.94 -5.58 1.37
C PRO A 73 -13.80 -5.50 0.35
N ARG A 74 -13.85 -4.51 -0.55
CA ARG A 74 -12.81 -4.26 -1.54
C ARG A 74 -11.51 -3.82 -0.86
N VAL A 75 -10.39 -4.16 -1.47
CA VAL A 75 -9.07 -3.74 -0.98
C VAL A 75 -8.96 -2.23 -1.08
N VAL A 76 -8.41 -1.60 -0.06
CA VAL A 76 -8.09 -0.17 -0.07
C VAL A 76 -6.64 -0.01 -0.49
N MET A 77 -6.40 0.80 -1.50
CA MET A 77 -5.07 1.26 -1.88
C MET A 77 -4.83 2.65 -1.32
N VAL A 78 -3.69 2.83 -0.65
CA VAL A 78 -3.34 4.06 0.05
C VAL A 78 -1.94 4.49 -0.37
N LYS A 79 -1.78 5.75 -0.74
CA LYS A 79 -0.49 6.39 -0.94
C LYS A 79 -0.30 7.49 0.09
N PHE A 80 0.87 7.52 0.70
CA PHE A 80 1.24 8.50 1.71
C PHE A 80 2.17 9.55 1.10
N GLU A 81 2.14 10.75 1.64
CA GLU A 81 3.00 11.85 1.18
C GLU A 81 4.44 11.67 1.71
N ASN A 82 4.59 11.28 2.98
CA ASN A 82 5.87 10.96 3.60
C ASN A 82 6.15 9.44 3.57
N GLN A 83 6.44 8.92 2.38
CA GLN A 83 6.73 7.49 2.21
C GLN A 83 8.02 7.04 2.91
N GLU A 84 9.06 7.88 2.95
CA GLU A 84 10.35 7.53 3.56
C GLU A 84 10.20 7.28 5.07
N SER A 85 9.43 8.13 5.77
CA SER A 85 9.17 7.98 7.20
C SER A 85 8.46 6.66 7.51
N LEU A 86 7.46 6.30 6.70
CA LEU A 86 6.72 5.03 6.85
C LEU A 86 7.57 3.79 6.56
N GLN A 87 8.49 3.86 5.59
CA GLN A 87 9.40 2.74 5.30
C GLN A 87 10.41 2.54 6.44
N GLN A 88 10.97 3.63 6.97
CA GLN A 88 11.90 3.57 8.10
C GLN A 88 11.24 2.96 9.35
N GLU A 89 10.00 3.32 9.61
CA GLU A 89 9.25 2.82 10.77
C GLU A 89 8.79 1.36 10.59
N LYS A 90 8.48 0.97 9.34
CA LYS A 90 8.24 -0.43 8.98
C LYS A 90 9.48 -1.28 9.22
N THR A 91 10.67 -0.82 8.83
CA THR A 91 11.94 -1.53 9.06
C THR A 91 12.23 -1.67 10.54
N LYS A 92 12.12 -0.58 11.31
CA LYS A 92 12.30 -0.62 12.78
C LYS A 92 11.36 -1.61 13.46
N LYS A 93 10.06 -1.59 13.13
CA LYS A 93 9.09 -2.52 13.74
C LYS A 93 9.31 -3.97 13.32
N LEU A 94 9.80 -4.21 12.11
CA LEU A 94 10.17 -5.56 11.66
C LEU A 94 11.38 -6.08 12.44
N GLU A 95 12.40 -5.24 12.63
CA GLU A 95 13.57 -5.55 13.46
C GLU A 95 13.15 -5.84 14.92
N ASP A 96 12.33 -4.98 15.52
CA ASP A 96 11.80 -5.20 16.88
C ASP A 96 11.02 -6.52 17.03
N CYS A 97 10.30 -6.94 15.98
CA CYS A 97 9.59 -8.21 15.93
C CYS A 97 10.58 -9.39 15.94
N TYR A 98 11.62 -9.35 15.11
CA TYR A 98 12.67 -10.37 15.05
C TYR A 98 13.49 -10.46 16.34
N GLN A 99 13.79 -9.32 16.97
CA GLN A 99 14.46 -9.29 18.27
C GLN A 99 13.59 -10.00 19.33
N ARG A 100 12.29 -9.69 19.42
CA ARG A 100 11.37 -10.28 20.42
C ARG A 100 11.21 -11.80 20.28
N GLU A 101 11.28 -12.34 19.07
CA GLU A 101 11.23 -13.80 18.86
C GLU A 101 12.53 -14.50 19.27
N SER A 102 13.67 -13.81 19.16
CA SER A 102 14.97 -14.36 19.57
C SER A 102 15.14 -14.47 21.09
N TYR A 103 14.46 -13.63 21.88
CA TYR A 103 14.47 -13.68 23.36
C TYR A 103 13.46 -14.68 23.97
N LYS A 104 12.72 -15.43 23.14
CA LYS A 104 11.76 -16.46 23.58
C LYS A 104 12.29 -17.89 23.52
N LYS A 105 13.59 -18.08 23.27
CA LYS A 105 14.30 -19.36 23.42
C LYS A 105 15.10 -19.36 24.72
#